data_AF-A0A2V6L1Q4-F1
#
_entry.id   AF-A0A2V6L1Q4-F1
#
_cell.length_a   1.000
_cell.length_b   1.000
_cell.length_c   1.000
_cell.angle_alpha   90.00
_cell.angle_beta   90.00
_cell.angle_gamma   90.00
#
_symmetry.space_group_name_H-M   'P 1'
#
loop_
_entity.id
_entity.type
_entity.pdbx_description
1 polymer ?
#
loop_
_entity_poly.entity_id
_entity_poly.type
_entity_poly.pdbx_seq_one_letter_code
_entity_poly.pdbx_strand_id
1 'polypeptide(L)'
;NFLRVHHRDLIERVKQDGSDEEILKWCFEKGRRLNDGDLFVWNGFASKLGWRDSVTPRLEQRKKKMGIADRDDIQCIPDLIDFDEGRFPEATKTP
;
A
#
# COMPACT_ATOMS: atom_id res chain seq x y z
N ASN A 1 6.35 2.60 12.36
CA ASN A 1 7.70 3.20 12.21
C ASN A 1 7.74 4.45 11.33
N PHE A 2 7.11 4.49 10.14
CA PHE A 2 7.20 5.63 9.21
C PHE A 2 6.76 6.99 9.80
N LEU A 3 5.52 7.09 10.30
CA LEU A 3 4.99 8.28 11.00
C LEU A 3 5.37 8.35 12.48
N ARG A 4 6.04 7.32 13.03
CA ARG A 4 6.37 7.17 14.47
C ARG A 4 5.18 7.24 15.43
N VAL A 5 3.97 7.01 14.93
CA VAL A 5 2.76 6.83 15.74
C VAL A 5 2.56 5.35 16.07
N HIS A 6 2.17 5.04 17.30
CA HIS A 6 1.79 3.68 17.68
C HIS A 6 0.38 3.38 17.14
N HIS A 7 0.20 2.22 16.50
CA HIS A 7 -1.06 1.85 15.87
C HIS A 7 -2.27 1.92 16.82
N ARG A 8 -2.09 1.47 18.07
CA ARG A 8 -3.13 1.58 19.14
C ARG A 8 -3.65 3.01 19.32
N ASP A 9 -2.76 4.01 19.29
CA ASP A 9 -3.12 5.40 19.57
C ASP A 9 -3.84 6.01 18.37
N LEU A 10 -3.46 5.60 17.15
CA LEU A 10 -4.14 6.00 15.93
C LEU A 10 -5.59 5.48 15.90
N ILE A 11 -5.82 4.22 16.31
CA ILE A 11 -7.18 3.67 16.42
C ILE A 11 -8.04 4.53 17.35
N GLU A 12 -7.53 4.84 18.55
CA GLU A 12 -8.27 5.67 19.50
C GLU A 12 -8.50 7.09 19.01
N ARG A 13 -7.58 7.66 18.21
CA ARG A 13 -7.77 8.95 17.56
C ARG A 13 -8.85 8.91 16.49
N VAL A 14 -8.88 7.90 15.63
CA VAL A 14 -9.86 7.77 14.54
C VAL A 14 -11.28 7.58 15.09
N LYS A 15 -11.44 6.85 16.20
CA LYS A 15 -12.74 6.68 16.88
C LYS A 15 -13.36 7.99 17.39
N GLN A 16 -12.58 9.05 17.53
CA GLN A 16 -13.07 10.37 17.91
C GLN A 16 -13.62 11.18 16.72
N ASP A 17 -13.74 10.54 15.55
CA ASP A 17 -14.17 11.16 14.29
C ASP A 17 -13.18 12.24 13.79
N GLY A 18 -13.48 12.81 12.63
CA GLY A 18 -12.70 13.84 11.95
C GLY A 18 -12.27 13.45 10.55
N SER A 19 -11.81 14.44 9.78
CA SER A 19 -11.36 14.21 8.41
C SER A 19 -9.99 13.54 8.36
N ASP A 20 -9.66 12.95 7.21
CA ASP A 20 -8.35 12.36 6.95
C ASP A 20 -7.22 13.38 7.15
N GLU A 21 -7.43 14.64 6.77
CA GLU A 21 -6.47 15.73 6.97
C GLU A 21 -6.26 16.06 8.44
N GLU A 22 -7.32 16.04 9.26
CA GLU A 22 -7.23 16.27 10.70
C GLU A 22 -6.49 15.13 11.40
N ILE A 23 -6.75 13.89 11.01
CA ILE A 23 -6.05 12.70 11.53
C ILE A 23 -4.58 12.72 11.10
N LEU A 24 -4.28 13.07 9.85
CA LEU A 24 -2.92 13.18 9.34
C LEU A 24 -2.13 14.28 10.05
N LYS A 25 -2.75 15.45 10.26
CA LYS A 25 -2.15 16.54 11.04
C LYS A 25 -1.82 16.09 12.46
N TRP A 26 -2.74 15.39 13.11
CA TRP A 26 -2.50 14.81 14.44
C TRP A 26 -1.33 13.81 14.43
N CYS A 27 -1.20 12.99 13.39
CA CYS A 27 -0.06 12.07 13.26
C CYS A 27 1.28 12.83 13.16
N PHE A 28 1.30 13.98 12.48
CA PHE A 28 2.50 14.84 12.42
C PHE A 28 2.84 15.48 13.77
N GLU A 29 1.83 15.85 14.55
CA GLU A 29 2.00 16.44 15.89
C GLU A 29 2.46 15.41 16.93
N LYS A 30 1.93 14.18 16.89
CA LYS A 30 2.27 13.12 17.86
C LYS A 30 3.49 12.30 17.48
N GLY A 31 3.81 12.24 16.19
CA GLY A 31 4.89 11.43 15.66
C GLY A 31 5.96 12.30 15.01
N ARG A 32 5.97 12.32 13.68
CA ARG A 32 6.85 13.19 12.91
C ARG A 32 6.17 13.67 11.63
N ARG A 33 6.55 14.85 11.16
CA ARG A 33 6.24 15.31 9.81
C ARG A 33 7.21 14.68 8.80
N LEU A 34 6.69 14.26 7.67
CA LEU A 34 7.47 13.68 6.57
C LEU A 34 8.02 14.80 5.68
N ASN A 35 9.21 14.59 5.13
CA ASN A 35 9.77 15.43 4.07
C ASN A 35 9.69 14.73 2.71
N ASP A 36 10.08 15.44 1.65
CA ASP A 36 10.01 14.92 0.28
C ASP A 36 10.85 13.65 0.08
N GLY A 37 11.99 13.54 0.75
CA GLY A 37 12.84 12.35 0.71
C GLY A 37 12.18 11.13 1.37
N ASP A 38 11.51 11.32 2.51
CA ASP A 38 10.74 10.27 3.17
C ASP A 38 9.64 9.74 2.26
N LEU A 39 8.90 10.65 1.60
CA LEU A 39 7.83 10.32 0.68
C LEU A 39 8.37 9.60 -0.56
N PHE A 40 9.45 10.10 -1.15
CA PHE A 40 10.08 9.52 -2.32
C PHE A 40 10.52 8.07 -2.06
N VAL A 41 11.25 7.84 -0.96
CA VAL A 41 11.74 6.51 -0.61
C VAL A 41 10.59 5.56 -0.29
N TRP A 42 9.61 6.01 0.48
CA TRP A 42 8.47 5.17 0.86
C TRP A 42 7.60 4.80 -0.35
N ASN A 43 7.24 5.78 -1.18
CA ASN A 43 6.43 5.52 -2.37
C ASN A 43 7.17 4.61 -3.35
N GLY A 44 8.46 4.84 -3.57
CA GLY A 44 9.29 4.00 -4.44
C GLY A 44 9.54 2.59 -3.87
N PHE A 45 9.47 2.40 -2.56
CA PHE A 45 9.50 1.08 -1.93
C PHE A 45 8.15 0.38 -2.06
N ALA A 46 7.06 1.06 -1.69
CA ALA A 46 5.71 0.49 -1.68
C ALA A 46 5.26 0.07 -3.08
N SER A 47 5.54 0.89 -4.11
CA SER A 47 5.14 0.61 -5.50
C SER A 47 5.81 -0.60 -6.14
N LYS A 48 6.86 -1.16 -5.52
CA LYS A 48 7.59 -2.34 -6.02
C LYS A 48 7.65 -3.47 -5.02
N LEU A 49 6.89 -3.39 -3.92
CA LEU A 49 6.88 -4.43 -2.90
C LEU A 49 6.37 -5.74 -3.52
N GLY A 50 7.14 -6.82 -3.43
CA GLY A 50 6.84 -8.10 -4.08
C GLY A 50 7.52 -8.27 -5.44
N TRP A 51 8.18 -7.24 -5.98
CA TRP A 51 8.92 -7.33 -7.23
C TRP A 51 10.40 -7.63 -6.99
N ARG A 52 10.82 -8.87 -7.27
CA ARG A 52 12.20 -9.35 -7.13
C ARG A 52 12.79 -9.13 -5.72
N ASP A 53 11.93 -9.20 -4.71
CA ASP A 53 12.29 -9.08 -3.30
C ASP A 53 11.83 -10.31 -2.49
N SER A 54 12.01 -10.26 -1.17
CA SER A 54 11.63 -11.34 -0.26
C SER A 54 10.11 -11.58 -0.16
N VAL A 55 9.28 -10.67 -0.66
CA VAL A 55 7.82 -10.79 -0.67
C VAL A 55 7.31 -11.46 -1.96
N THR A 56 8.14 -11.56 -3.02
CA THR A 56 7.80 -12.24 -4.28
C THR A 56 7.10 -13.60 -4.08
N PRO A 57 7.56 -14.53 -3.23
CA PRO A 57 6.89 -15.82 -3.06
C PRO A 57 5.45 -15.70 -2.52
N ARG A 58 5.17 -14.66 -1.72
CA ARG A 58 3.84 -14.38 -1.18
C ARG A 58 2.91 -13.82 -2.26
N LEU A 59 3.41 -12.95 -3.14
CA LEU A 59 2.67 -12.45 -4.29
C LEU A 59 2.21 -13.62 -5.19
N GLU A 60 3.15 -14.48 -5.60
CA GLU A 60 2.87 -15.65 -6.44
C GLU A 60 1.89 -16.63 -5.78
N GLN A 61 2.07 -16.89 -4.47
CA GLN A 61 1.13 -17.72 -3.72
C GLN A 61 -0.30 -17.15 -3.73
N ARG A 62 -0.44 -15.82 -3.59
CA ARG A 62 -1.75 -15.16 -3.61
C ARG A 62 -2.38 -15.19 -5.01
N LYS A 63 -1.61 -14.90 -6.08
CA LYS A 63 -2.09 -15.01 -7.47
C LYS A 63 -2.64 -16.40 -7.77
N LYS A 64 -1.92 -17.46 -7.36
CA LYS A 64 -2.37 -18.85 -7.49
C LYS A 64 -3.68 -19.13 -6.74
N LYS A 65 -3.83 -18.63 -5.51
CA LYS A 65 -5.06 -18.81 -4.72
C LYS A 65 -6.27 -18.09 -5.32
N MET A 66 -6.03 -16.99 -6.02
CA MET A 66 -7.08 -16.21 -6.71
C MET A 66 -7.36 -16.71 -8.14
N GLY A 67 -6.61 -17.71 -8.63
CA GLY A 67 -6.81 -18.26 -9.98
C GLY A 67 -6.28 -17.35 -11.11
N ILE A 68 -5.35 -16.44 -10.80
CA ILE A 68 -4.77 -15.46 -11.75
C ILE A 68 -3.24 -15.60 -11.85
N ALA A 69 -2.74 -16.83 -11.78
CA ALA A 69 -1.30 -17.10 -11.81
C ALA A 69 -0.65 -16.70 -13.15
N ASP A 70 -1.43 -16.65 -14.22
CA ASP A 70 -1.06 -16.29 -15.59
C ASP A 70 -1.09 -14.77 -15.87
N ARG A 71 -1.50 -13.95 -14.89
CA ARG A 71 -1.53 -12.48 -15.03
C ARG A 71 -0.14 -11.89 -14.87
N ASP A 72 0.57 -11.71 -15.98
CA ASP A 72 1.91 -11.10 -16.02
C ASP A 72 1.88 -9.56 -15.86
N ASP A 73 0.73 -8.92 -15.95
CA ASP A 73 0.56 -7.50 -15.70
C ASP A 73 0.50 -7.15 -14.19
N ILE A 74 0.21 -8.13 -13.33
CA ILE A 74 0.21 -7.98 -11.87
C ILE A 74 1.61 -8.34 -11.35
N GLN A 75 2.42 -7.31 -11.07
CA GLN A 75 3.86 -7.42 -10.80
C GLN A 75 4.24 -7.17 -9.34
N CYS A 76 3.41 -6.44 -8.58
CA CYS A 76 3.66 -6.11 -7.19
C CYS A 76 2.43 -6.27 -6.29
N ILE A 77 2.61 -6.14 -4.98
CA ILE A 77 1.54 -6.26 -3.99
C ILE A 77 0.45 -5.20 -4.18
N PRO A 78 0.75 -3.91 -4.41
CA PRO A 78 -0.27 -2.92 -4.78
C PRO A 78 -1.09 -3.31 -6.01
N ASP A 79 -0.47 -3.83 -7.08
CA ASP A 79 -1.20 -4.31 -8.26
C ASP A 79 -2.23 -5.39 -7.89
N LEU A 80 -1.82 -6.34 -7.05
CA LEU A 80 -2.70 -7.41 -6.58
C LEU A 80 -3.86 -6.88 -5.75
N ILE A 81 -3.63 -5.88 -4.88
CA ILE A 81 -4.67 -5.24 -4.08
C ILE A 81 -5.64 -4.48 -4.97
N ASP A 82 -5.13 -3.69 -5.91
CA ASP A 82 -5.95 -2.97 -6.88
C ASP A 82 -6.78 -3.96 -7.72
N PHE A 83 -6.24 -5.13 -8.07
CA PHE A 83 -6.98 -6.16 -8.79
C PHE A 83 -8.10 -6.77 -7.93
N ASP A 84 -7.79 -7.11 -6.68
CA ASP A 84 -8.76 -7.64 -5.71
C ASP A 84 -9.91 -6.65 -5.41
N GLU A 85 -9.60 -5.35 -5.38
CA GLU A 85 -10.56 -4.28 -5.15
C GLU A 85 -11.26 -3.77 -6.42
N GLY A 86 -10.97 -4.36 -7.59
CA GLY A 86 -11.58 -3.97 -8.87
C GLY A 86 -11.15 -2.58 -9.38
N ARG A 87 -10.00 -2.08 -8.92
CA ARG A 87 -9.38 -0.81 -9.32
C ARG A 87 -8.25 -1.00 -10.34
N PHE A 88 -7.81 -2.24 -10.59
CA PHE A 88 -6.75 -2.52 -11.55
C PHE A 88 -7.23 -2.28 -12.98
N PRO A 89 -6.47 -1.56 -13.82
CA PRO A 89 -6.84 -1.36 -15.21
C PRO A 89 -7.08 -2.70 -15.90
N GLU A 90 -8.20 -2.85 -16.60
CA GLU A 90 -8.34 -4.01 -17.48
C GLU A 90 -7.19 -3.98 -18.49
N ALA A 91 -6.52 -5.12 -18.68
CA ALA A 91 -5.55 -5.25 -19.74
C ALA A 91 -6.24 -4.87 -21.04
N THR A 92 -5.85 -3.74 -21.62
CA THR A 92 -6.34 -3.33 -22.93
C THR A 92 -6.03 -4.47 -23.87
N LYS A 93 -7.06 -5.16 -24.36
CA LYS A 93 -6.92 -6.13 -25.44
C LYS A 93 -6.32 -5.36 -26.61
N THR A 94 -5.03 -5.54 -26.86
CA THR A 94 -4.41 -5.06 -28.09
C THR A 94 -5.19 -5.69 -29.26
N PRO A 95 -5.67 -4.89 -30.23
CA PRO A 95 -6.38 -5.42 -31.40
C PRO A 95 -5.49 -6.33 -32.26
#